data_AF-A0A5C7PHE3-F1
#
_entry.id   AF-A0A5C7PHE3-F1
#
_cell.length_a   1.000
_cell.length_b   1.000
_cell.length_c   1.000
_cell.angle_alpha   90.00
_cell.angle_beta   90.00
_cell.angle_gamma   90.00
#
_symmetry.space_group_name_H-M   'P 1'
#
loop_
_entity.id
_entity.type
_entity.pdbx_description
1 polymer ?
#
loop_
_entity_poly.entity_id
_entity_poly.type
_entity_poly.pdbx_seq_one_letter_code
_entity_poly.pdbx_strand_id
1 'polypeptide(L)'
;MTKQIEVEIPKEAKGLRELVRAVDKKDPAPGAVSELRNYFLVNPNVCDAIGNLSTMTTMSVIMRSFPATSTRTAIDARLDLMRTDLGYESANALERSLIQHVVLCWLRLHDCELRYHMAMGDNPTLAQGGYWEKKLSANQARYLRAVETLARVRRLNVKIQVNVANQQIVAG
;
A
#
# COMPACT_ATOMS: atom_id res chain seq x y z
N MET A 1 11.08 -1.99 25.74
CA MET A 1 12.32 -1.20 25.64
C MET A 1 12.69 -1.13 24.16
N THR A 2 12.10 -0.17 23.45
CA THR A 2 12.22 -0.07 21.98
C THR A 2 13.40 0.84 21.69
N LYS A 3 14.51 0.29 21.20
CA LYS A 3 15.65 1.08 20.74
C LYS A 3 15.20 1.97 19.59
N GLN A 4 15.18 3.28 19.83
CA GLN A 4 15.16 4.27 18.75
C GLN A 4 16.45 4.08 17.95
N ILE A 5 16.30 3.78 16.66
CA ILE A 5 17.42 3.78 15.73
C ILE A 5 17.65 5.25 15.39
N GLU A 6 18.63 5.88 16.05
CA GLU A 6 19.22 7.13 15.57
C GLU A 6 19.94 6.82 14.26
N VAL A 7 19.34 7.25 13.15
CA VAL A 7 19.99 7.23 11.84
C VAL A 7 20.86 8.47 11.75
N GLU A 8 22.17 8.27 11.91
CA GLU A 8 23.17 9.33 11.71
C GLU A 8 23.22 9.68 10.22
N ILE A 9 22.72 10.87 9.86
CA ILE A 9 22.71 11.36 8.48
C ILE A 9 24.11 11.89 8.15
N PRO A 10 24.83 11.35 7.15
CA PRO A 10 26.18 11.81 6.79
C PRO A 10 26.17 13.28 6.35
N LYS A 11 27.12 14.06 6.88
CA LYS A 11 27.21 15.52 6.75
C LYS A 11 27.54 16.07 5.36
N GLU A 12 27.73 15.23 4.33
CA GLU A 12 28.21 15.66 3.00
C GLU A 12 27.28 15.30 1.83
N ALA A 13 26.10 14.72 2.08
CA ALA A 13 25.10 14.58 1.03
C ALA A 13 24.33 15.90 0.87
N LYS A 14 24.28 16.46 -0.36
CA LYS A 14 23.24 17.44 -0.70
C LYS A 14 21.91 16.94 -0.13
N GLY A 15 21.22 17.77 0.64
CA GLY A 15 19.94 17.36 1.23
C GLY A 15 18.97 16.97 0.12
N LEU A 16 18.07 16.00 0.36
CA LEU A 16 17.04 15.58 -0.62
C LEU A 16 16.36 16.78 -1.30
N ARG A 17 16.06 17.83 -0.52
CA ARG A 17 15.45 19.08 -1.01
C ARG A 17 16.28 19.78 -2.09
N GLU A 18 17.61 19.74 -1.99
CA GLU A 18 18.52 20.35 -2.96
C GLU A 18 18.59 19.54 -4.25
N LEU A 19 18.63 18.22 -4.13
CA LEU A 19 18.59 17.31 -5.28
C LEU A 19 17.28 17.45 -6.06
N VAL A 20 16.13 17.48 -5.35
CA VAL A 20 14.82 17.72 -5.96
C VAL A 20 14.78 19.08 -6.65
N ARG A 21 15.21 20.15 -5.96
CA ARG A 21 15.28 21.50 -6.56
C ARG A 21 16.20 21.57 -7.78
N ALA A 22 17.25 20.76 -7.85
CA ALA A 22 18.14 20.73 -9.01
C ALA A 22 17.47 20.08 -10.22
N VAL A 23 16.63 19.06 -10.01
CA VAL A 23 15.87 18.35 -11.04
C VAL A 23 14.64 19.15 -11.52
N ASP A 24 13.95 19.85 -10.63
CA ASP A 24 12.71 20.59 -10.95
C ASP A 24 12.92 21.94 -11.67
N LYS A 25 14.18 22.29 -12.00
CA LYS A 25 14.47 23.48 -12.83
C LYS A 25 13.96 23.27 -14.26
N LYS A 26 13.62 24.36 -14.95
CA LYS A 26 13.23 24.34 -16.37
C LYS A 26 14.28 23.61 -17.23
N ASP A 27 15.56 23.87 -16.95
CA ASP A 27 16.71 23.26 -17.61
C ASP A 27 17.66 22.70 -16.53
N PRO A 28 17.45 21.45 -16.06
CA PRO A 28 18.28 20.85 -15.02
C PRO A 28 19.68 20.53 -15.55
N ALA A 29 20.68 20.59 -14.67
CA ALA A 29 22.07 20.29 -15.05
C ALA A 29 22.20 18.84 -15.58
N PRO A 30 23.06 18.59 -16.57
CA PRO A 30 23.35 17.23 -17.03
C PRO A 30 23.78 16.36 -15.84
N GLY A 31 23.08 15.24 -15.64
CA GLY A 31 23.36 14.30 -14.54
C GLY A 31 22.59 14.55 -13.23
N ALA A 32 21.84 15.66 -13.07
CA ALA A 32 21.04 15.92 -11.87
C ALA A 32 19.99 14.81 -11.60
N VAL A 33 19.37 14.29 -12.65
CA VAL A 33 18.43 13.16 -12.55
C VAL A 33 19.12 11.88 -12.09
N SER A 34 20.33 11.61 -12.60
CA SER A 34 21.12 10.44 -12.20
C SER A 34 21.58 10.56 -10.74
N GLU A 35 21.96 11.76 -10.30
CA GLU A 35 22.34 12.05 -8.91
C GLU A 35 21.16 11.78 -7.96
N LEU A 36 19.97 12.29 -8.29
CA LEU A 36 18.75 12.05 -7.52
C LEU A 36 18.35 10.56 -7.53
N ARG A 37 18.46 9.88 -8.68
CA ARG A 37 18.20 8.44 -8.78
C ARG A 37 19.15 7.64 -7.88
N ASN A 38 20.44 7.96 -7.90
CA ASN A 38 21.43 7.30 -7.06
C ASN A 38 21.15 7.56 -5.57
N TYR A 39 20.75 8.77 -5.20
CA TYR A 39 20.31 9.08 -3.85
C TYR A 39 19.17 8.15 -3.41
N PHE A 40 18.16 7.92 -4.25
CA PHE A 40 17.06 6.99 -3.93
C PHE A 40 17.51 5.53 -3.81
N LEU A 41 18.43 5.06 -4.66
CA LEU A 41 18.95 3.70 -4.58
C LEU A 41 19.74 3.44 -3.29
N VAL A 42 20.44 4.46 -2.77
CA VAL A 42 21.19 4.37 -1.51
C VAL A 42 20.29 4.63 -0.29
N ASN A 43 19.16 5.32 -0.48
CA ASN A 43 18.18 5.64 0.57
C ASN A 43 16.81 5.01 0.25
N PRO A 44 16.69 3.66 0.28
CA PRO A 44 15.46 2.97 -0.13
C PRO A 44 14.24 3.35 0.71
N ASN A 45 14.41 3.66 2.00
CA ASN A 45 13.32 4.14 2.85
C ASN A 45 12.73 5.47 2.35
N VAL A 46 13.57 6.37 1.84
CA VAL A 46 13.12 7.64 1.25
C VAL A 46 12.43 7.39 -0.08
N CYS A 47 13.01 6.53 -0.92
CA CYS A 47 12.41 6.13 -2.19
C CYS A 47 11.02 5.50 -1.99
N ASP A 48 10.86 4.62 -1.00
CA ASP A 48 9.59 4.00 -0.68
C ASP A 48 8.58 5.01 -0.14
N ALA A 49 9.00 5.95 0.70
CA ALA A 49 8.12 6.96 1.26
C ALA A 49 7.49 7.88 0.20
N ILE A 50 8.22 8.22 -0.87
CA ILE A 50 7.75 9.21 -1.86
C ILE A 50 7.52 8.65 -3.27
N GLY A 51 8.08 7.49 -3.59
CA GLY A 51 8.01 6.84 -4.90
C GLY A 51 7.12 5.60 -4.95
N ASN A 52 6.69 5.07 -3.79
CA ASN A 52 5.73 3.97 -3.76
C ASN A 52 4.32 4.49 -4.13
N LEU A 53 3.89 4.19 -5.37
CA LEU A 53 2.58 4.62 -5.88
C LEU A 53 1.40 4.08 -5.07
N SER A 54 1.53 2.93 -4.41
CA SER A 54 0.48 2.40 -3.52
C SER A 54 0.29 3.31 -2.30
N THR A 55 1.40 3.74 -1.68
CA THR A 55 1.42 4.70 -0.58
C THR A 55 0.89 6.07 -1.04
N MET A 56 1.36 6.58 -2.18
CA MET A 56 0.88 7.85 -2.74
C MET A 56 -0.62 7.84 -3.05
N THR A 57 -1.11 6.72 -3.61
CA THR A 57 -2.54 6.56 -3.92
C THR A 57 -3.36 6.52 -2.65
N THR A 58 -2.91 5.80 -1.62
CA THR A 58 -3.55 5.76 -0.29
C THR A 58 -3.66 7.17 0.29
N MET A 59 -2.54 7.90 0.33
CA MET A 59 -2.51 9.28 0.81
C MET A 59 -3.43 10.19 -0.01
N SER A 60 -3.45 10.04 -1.34
CA SER A 60 -4.33 10.84 -2.21
C SER A 60 -5.81 10.58 -1.93
N VAL A 61 -6.20 9.34 -1.67
CA VAL A 61 -7.59 9.00 -1.28
C VAL A 61 -7.93 9.65 0.06
N ILE A 62 -7.04 9.55 1.06
CA ILE A 62 -7.24 10.14 2.38
C ILE A 62 -7.38 11.67 2.29
N MET A 63 -6.42 12.32 1.64
CA MET A 63 -6.33 13.78 1.51
C MET A 63 -7.52 14.37 0.75
N ARG A 64 -8.00 13.68 -0.29
CA ARG A 64 -9.14 14.14 -1.09
C ARG A 64 -10.49 13.89 -0.43
N SER A 65 -10.60 12.85 0.38
CA SER A 65 -11.88 12.40 0.92
C SER A 65 -12.18 12.96 2.31
N PHE A 66 -11.13 13.24 3.10
CA PHE A 66 -11.28 13.61 4.51
C PHE A 66 -10.57 14.94 4.79
N PRO A 67 -11.28 16.07 4.89
CA PRO A 67 -10.66 17.39 5.03
C PRO A 67 -10.09 17.63 6.44
N ALA A 68 -10.59 16.98 7.49
CA ALA A 68 -10.09 17.17 8.84
C ALA A 68 -8.77 16.41 9.07
N THR A 69 -7.73 17.10 9.56
CA THR A 69 -6.42 16.49 9.84
C THR A 69 -6.54 15.36 10.86
N SER A 70 -7.33 15.52 11.91
CA SER A 70 -7.57 14.49 12.93
C SER A 70 -8.11 13.20 12.34
N THR A 71 -9.12 13.29 11.46
CA THR A 71 -9.68 12.14 10.74
C THR A 71 -8.65 11.49 9.82
N ARG A 72 -7.86 12.28 9.09
CA ARG A 72 -6.78 11.76 8.23
C ARG A 72 -5.75 10.98 9.03
N THR A 73 -5.28 11.53 10.15
CA THR A 73 -4.34 10.87 11.05
C THR A 73 -4.91 9.58 11.64
N ALA A 74 -6.19 9.58 12.05
CA ALA A 74 -6.84 8.37 12.58
C ALA A 74 -6.98 7.28 11.50
N ILE A 75 -7.33 7.65 10.26
CA ILE A 75 -7.41 6.70 9.15
C ILE A 75 -6.04 6.14 8.84
N ASP A 76 -5.01 6.97 8.71
CA ASP A 76 -3.64 6.53 8.43
C ASP A 76 -3.14 5.52 9.48
N ALA A 77 -3.32 5.84 10.77
CA ALA A 77 -3.00 4.94 11.87
C ALA A 77 -3.81 3.62 11.80
N ARG A 78 -5.08 3.67 11.39
CA ARG A 78 -5.89 2.45 11.20
C ARG A 78 -5.36 1.58 10.07
N LEU A 79 -4.90 2.17 8.98
CA LEU A 79 -4.31 1.42 7.86
C LEU A 79 -2.99 0.77 8.28
N ASP A 80 -2.17 1.44 9.10
CA ASP A 80 -0.96 0.85 9.68
C ASP A 80 -1.29 -0.35 10.58
N LEU A 81 -2.24 -0.19 11.50
CA LEU A 81 -2.70 -1.31 12.34
C LEU A 81 -3.20 -2.48 11.50
N MET A 82 -3.94 -2.21 10.42
CA MET A 82 -4.41 -3.27 9.52
C MET A 82 -3.26 -3.99 8.80
N ARG A 83 -2.19 -3.29 8.42
CA ARG A 83 -0.97 -3.93 7.86
C ARG A 83 -0.32 -4.82 8.90
N THR A 84 -0.22 -4.36 10.15
CA THR A 84 0.31 -5.13 11.28
C THR A 84 -0.53 -6.38 11.55
N ASP A 85 -1.86 -6.26 11.63
CA ASP A 85 -2.79 -7.38 11.82
C ASP A 85 -2.67 -8.43 10.71
N LEU A 86 -2.39 -7.97 9.49
CA LEU A 86 -2.12 -8.82 8.34
C LEU A 86 -0.69 -9.36 8.31
N GLY A 87 0.17 -9.12 9.30
CA GLY A 87 1.52 -9.69 9.39
C GLY A 87 2.52 -9.11 8.39
N TYR A 88 2.38 -7.83 8.02
CA TYR A 88 3.23 -7.17 7.02
C TYR A 88 4.74 -7.26 7.32
N GLU A 89 5.15 -7.13 8.59
CA GLU A 89 6.57 -7.16 8.97
C GLU A 89 7.24 -8.51 8.70
N SER A 90 6.52 -9.61 8.95
CA SER A 90 7.02 -10.97 8.70
C SER A 90 6.83 -11.45 7.26
N ALA A 91 6.04 -10.73 6.45
CA ALA A 91 5.69 -11.12 5.09
C ALA A 91 6.86 -10.97 4.11
N ASN A 92 6.92 -11.86 3.11
CA ASN A 92 7.85 -11.70 1.98
C ASN A 92 7.41 -10.55 1.05
N ALA A 93 8.26 -10.16 0.09
CA ALA A 93 8.01 -9.01 -0.78
C ALA A 93 6.68 -9.08 -1.56
N LEU A 94 6.32 -10.26 -2.06
CA LEU A 94 5.06 -10.47 -2.79
C LEU A 94 3.85 -10.31 -1.85
N GLU A 95 3.91 -10.92 -0.67
CA GLU A 95 2.86 -10.81 0.34
C GLU A 95 2.72 -9.37 0.86
N ARG A 96 3.82 -8.64 1.07
CA ARG A 96 3.79 -7.22 1.44
C ARG A 96 3.05 -6.38 0.40
N SER A 97 3.33 -6.59 -0.88
CA SER A 97 2.61 -5.91 -1.98
C SER A 97 1.11 -6.23 -1.95
N LEU A 98 0.74 -7.49 -1.74
CA LEU A 98 -0.66 -7.91 -1.64
C LEU A 98 -1.35 -7.34 -0.39
N ILE A 99 -0.68 -7.28 0.75
CA ILE A 99 -1.20 -6.64 1.98
C ILE A 99 -1.46 -5.16 1.72
N GLN A 100 -0.53 -4.43 1.10
CA GLN A 100 -0.76 -3.03 0.73
C GLN A 100 -1.99 -2.89 -0.19
N HIS A 101 -2.15 -3.80 -1.15
CA HIS A 101 -3.30 -3.77 -2.05
C HIS A 101 -4.63 -4.04 -1.32
N VAL A 102 -4.65 -5.01 -0.40
CA VAL A 102 -5.81 -5.30 0.46
C VAL A 102 -6.23 -4.06 1.25
N VAL A 103 -5.26 -3.39 1.89
CA VAL A 103 -5.49 -2.19 2.70
C VAL A 103 -6.01 -1.03 1.84
N LEU A 104 -5.46 -0.82 0.64
CA LEU A 104 -5.95 0.20 -0.29
C LEU A 104 -7.37 -0.10 -0.79
N CYS A 105 -7.69 -1.36 -1.10
CA CYS A 105 -9.04 -1.75 -1.50
C CYS A 105 -10.05 -1.58 -0.36
N TRP A 106 -9.66 -1.89 0.88
CA TRP A 106 -10.47 -1.64 2.08
C TRP A 106 -10.81 -0.16 2.22
N LEU A 107 -9.79 0.73 2.14
CA LEU A 107 -9.99 2.17 2.20
C LEU A 107 -10.96 2.67 1.12
N ARG A 108 -10.79 2.20 -0.13
CA ARG A 108 -11.64 2.61 -1.26
C ARG A 108 -13.07 2.09 -1.14
N LEU A 109 -13.27 0.89 -0.60
CA LEU A 109 -14.60 0.34 -0.34
C LEU A 109 -15.34 1.22 0.65
N HIS A 110 -14.75 1.49 1.81
CA HIS A 110 -15.44 2.25 2.85
C HIS A 110 -15.58 3.74 2.53
N ASP A 111 -14.63 4.36 1.80
CA ASP A 111 -14.85 5.69 1.21
C ASP A 111 -16.04 5.68 0.24
N CYS A 112 -16.16 4.63 -0.58
CA CYS A 112 -17.28 4.48 -1.50
C CYS A 112 -18.61 4.27 -0.76
N GLU A 113 -18.64 3.48 0.32
CA GLU A 113 -19.82 3.28 1.16
C GLU A 113 -20.29 4.57 1.83
N LEU A 114 -19.37 5.33 2.42
CA LEU A 114 -19.70 6.62 3.03
C LEU A 114 -20.33 7.57 1.99
N ARG A 115 -19.74 7.69 0.80
CA ARG A 115 -20.25 8.54 -0.27
C ARG A 115 -21.56 8.02 -0.86
N TYR A 116 -21.72 6.69 -0.95
CA TYR A 116 -22.97 6.05 -1.34
C TYR A 116 -24.09 6.45 -0.39
N HIS A 117 -23.88 6.33 0.93
CA HIS A 117 -24.89 6.69 1.92
C HIS A 117 -25.29 8.17 1.85
N MET A 118 -24.32 9.07 1.67
CA MET A 118 -24.60 10.49 1.47
C MET A 118 -25.44 10.71 0.20
N ALA A 119 -25.02 10.14 -0.93
CA ALA A 119 -25.71 10.33 -2.20
C ALA A 119 -27.13 9.72 -2.23
N MET A 120 -27.35 8.61 -1.53
CA MET A 120 -28.66 7.95 -1.47
C MET A 120 -29.62 8.63 -0.48
N GLY A 121 -29.10 9.38 0.50
CA GLY A 121 -29.93 10.18 1.42
C GLY A 121 -30.54 11.42 0.78
N ASP A 122 -30.00 11.90 -0.34
CA ASP A 122 -30.35 13.18 -0.96
C ASP A 122 -31.36 13.05 -2.13
N ASN A 123 -32.30 12.10 -2.06
CA ASN A 123 -33.27 11.82 -3.14
C ASN A 123 -32.59 11.66 -4.52
N PRO A 124 -31.73 10.63 -4.71
CA PRO A 124 -30.97 10.47 -5.93
C PRO A 124 -31.88 10.24 -7.14
N THR A 125 -31.47 10.73 -8.30
CA THR A 125 -32.05 10.27 -9.57
C THR A 125 -31.76 8.78 -9.77
N LEU A 126 -32.61 8.09 -10.55
CA LEU A 126 -32.40 6.68 -10.87
C LEU A 126 -31.01 6.41 -11.49
N ALA A 127 -30.50 7.34 -12.30
CA ALA A 127 -29.17 7.27 -12.89
C ALA A 127 -28.05 7.38 -11.84
N GLN A 128 -28.19 8.29 -10.86
CA GLN A 128 -27.24 8.42 -9.76
C GLN A 128 -27.25 7.18 -8.86
N GLY A 129 -28.43 6.67 -8.50
CA GLY A 129 -28.56 5.43 -7.74
C GLY A 129 -27.88 4.26 -8.45
N GLY A 130 -28.18 4.06 -9.75
CA GLY A 130 -27.57 3.02 -10.55
C GLY A 130 -26.05 3.15 -10.71
N TYR A 131 -25.50 4.37 -10.77
CA TYR A 131 -24.06 4.62 -10.78
C TYR A 131 -23.41 4.18 -9.47
N TRP A 132 -23.97 4.59 -8.33
CA TRP A 132 -23.42 4.32 -7.01
C TRP A 132 -23.52 2.84 -6.63
N GLU A 133 -24.62 2.17 -6.95
CA GLU A 133 -24.77 0.70 -6.79
C GLU A 133 -23.68 -0.09 -7.54
N LYS A 134 -23.46 0.26 -8.81
CA LYS A 134 -22.42 -0.37 -9.64
C LYS A 134 -21.02 -0.11 -9.08
N LYS A 135 -20.76 1.13 -8.65
CA LYS A 135 -19.46 1.52 -8.09
C LYS A 135 -19.19 0.81 -6.77
N LEU A 136 -20.18 0.71 -5.88
CA LEU A 136 -20.08 0.01 -4.62
C LEU A 136 -19.80 -1.48 -4.84
N SER A 137 -20.61 -2.13 -5.68
CA SER A 137 -20.44 -3.54 -6.09
C SER A 137 -19.02 -3.80 -6.65
N ALA A 138 -18.52 -2.91 -7.50
CA ALA A 138 -17.18 -3.04 -8.07
C ALA A 138 -16.07 -2.90 -7.02
N ASN A 139 -16.21 -2.01 -6.03
CA ASN A 139 -15.22 -1.88 -4.95
C ASN A 139 -15.25 -3.08 -4.00
N GLN A 140 -16.44 -3.57 -3.64
CA GLN A 140 -16.60 -4.76 -2.82
C GLN A 140 -15.95 -5.97 -3.49
N ALA A 141 -16.22 -6.17 -4.79
CA ALA A 141 -15.64 -7.27 -5.54
C ALA A 141 -14.12 -7.16 -5.69
N ARG A 142 -13.54 -5.95 -5.75
CA ARG A 142 -12.08 -5.76 -5.75
C ARG A 142 -11.46 -6.07 -4.39
N TYR A 143 -12.11 -5.65 -3.31
CA TYR A 143 -11.66 -5.95 -1.94
C TYR A 143 -11.64 -7.46 -1.68
N LEU A 144 -12.75 -8.15 -1.96
CA LEU A 144 -12.84 -9.60 -1.76
C LEU A 144 -11.79 -10.37 -2.58
N ARG A 145 -11.58 -10.00 -3.86
CA ARG A 145 -10.53 -10.61 -4.69
C ARG A 145 -9.13 -10.37 -4.15
N ALA A 146 -8.84 -9.18 -3.61
CA ALA A 146 -7.54 -8.89 -3.01
C ALA A 146 -7.28 -9.77 -1.78
N VAL A 147 -8.28 -9.92 -0.91
CA VAL A 147 -8.22 -10.81 0.26
C VAL A 147 -8.02 -12.27 -0.15
N GLU A 148 -8.81 -12.75 -1.12
CA GLU A 148 -8.69 -14.11 -1.64
C GLU A 148 -7.31 -14.36 -2.25
N THR A 149 -6.77 -13.39 -2.99
CA THR A 149 -5.45 -13.51 -3.64
C THR A 149 -4.35 -13.61 -2.59
N LEU A 150 -4.39 -12.78 -1.53
CA LEU A 150 -3.43 -12.88 -0.42
C LEU A 150 -3.51 -14.25 0.26
N ALA A 151 -4.73 -14.73 0.56
CA ALA A 151 -4.92 -16.04 1.16
C ALA A 151 -4.41 -17.18 0.25
N ARG A 152 -4.65 -17.09 -1.06
CA ARG A 152 -4.19 -18.06 -2.05
C ARG A 152 -2.66 -18.10 -2.12
N VAL A 153 -1.99 -16.95 -2.16
CA VAL A 153 -0.52 -16.87 -2.17
C VAL A 153 0.06 -17.46 -0.89
N ARG A 154 -0.51 -17.14 0.27
CA ARG A 154 -0.09 -17.75 1.55
C ARG A 154 -0.21 -19.26 1.55
N ARG A 155 -1.32 -19.79 1.02
CA ARG A 155 -1.53 -21.23 0.89
C ARG A 155 -0.48 -21.88 -0.01
N LEU A 156 -0.10 -21.23 -1.12
CA LEU A 156 0.94 -21.72 -2.04
C LEU A 156 2.34 -21.66 -1.42
N ASN A 157 2.58 -20.72 -0.50
CA ASN A 157 3.85 -20.59 0.21
C ASN A 157 4.03 -21.58 1.37
N VAL A 158 3.00 -22.36 1.73
CA VAL A 158 3.14 -23.44 2.71
C VAL A 158 3.98 -24.55 2.08
N LYS A 159 5.21 -24.75 2.60
CA LYS A 159 6.04 -25.89 2.24
C LYS A 159 5.39 -27.18 2.74
N ILE A 160 4.68 -27.89 1.87
CA ILE A 160 4.20 -29.24 2.16
C ILE A 160 5.39 -30.19 1.99
N GLN A 161 6.05 -30.55 3.10
CA GLN A 161 6.98 -31.69 3.09
C GLN A 161 6.15 -32.98 3.06
N VAL A 162 6.13 -33.65 1.90
CA VAL A 162 5.62 -35.02 1.80
C VAL A 162 6.76 -35.95 2.18
N ASN A 163 6.69 -36.53 3.39
CA ASN A 163 7.62 -37.60 3.77
C ASN A 163 7.22 -38.89 3.02
N VAL A 164 7.94 -39.21 1.93
CA VAL A 164 7.73 -40.45 1.13
C VAL A 164 8.45 -41.67 1.73
N ALA A 165 8.85 -41.63 3.01
CA ALA A 165 9.76 -42.62 3.57
C ALA A 165 9.16 -44.02 3.85
N ASN A 166 7.84 -44.22 3.77
CA ASN A 166 7.20 -45.48 4.20
C ASN A 166 6.56 -46.33 3.08
N GLN A 167 6.93 -46.14 1.80
CA GLN A 167 6.36 -46.92 0.68
C GLN A 167 7.34 -47.85 -0.05
N GLN A 168 8.43 -48.29 0.60
CA GLN A 168 9.24 -49.39 0.05
C GLN A 168 8.62 -50.74 0.43
N ILE A 169 7.85 -51.31 -0.50
CA ILE A 169 7.48 -52.72 -0.45
C ILE A 169 8.70 -53.51 -0.90
N VAL A 170 9.34 -54.24 0.02
CA VAL A 170 10.36 -55.23 -0.34
C VAL A 170 9.61 -56.46 -0.83
N ALA A 171 9.63 -56.71 -2.13
CA ALA A 171 9.22 -57.99 -2.70
C ALA A 171 10.33 -59.02 -2.39
N GLY A 172 9.97 -60.04 -1.62
CA GLY A 172 10.80 -61.24 -1.40
C GLY A 172 10.57 -62.30 -2.48
#